data_AF-A0A7C4RA01-F1
#
_entry.id   AF-A0A7C4RA01-F1
#
_cell.length_a   1.000
_cell.length_b   1.000
_cell.length_c   1.000
_cell.angle_alpha   90.00
_cell.angle_beta   90.00
_cell.angle_gamma   90.00
#
_symmetry.space_group_name_H-M   'P 1'
#
loop_
_entity.id
_entity.type
_entity.pdbx_description
1 polymer ?
#
loop_
_entity_poly.entity_id
_entity_poly.type
_entity_poly.pdbx_seq_one_letter_code
_entity_poly.pdbx_strand_id
1 'polypeptide(L)'
;MKCILCGYSSKHLYSPLCKYCAYLAGPIHELYELINAEIKDLDTISAETSDSVRFVADLAALGVDHIFVKHIARTCSCLMSLVIKHGGKGTLAEISVRVGTVRNLDRLLNFMVRQGLIVMNGEMIEIPQESIIRKVALPLRARPGGWFEERASLFLFGYMMLAAFNEFYQTNSTDALQDLFGTRYDSITRPATFMMALFFILKTWYDGFKQFSDSWLRAYLSRRVFYHHLIEEVRNKLIGIDAKISVSFIKAIQGKHDLFYVFDEYVIRLRERLRERERTRVSIQ
;
A
#
# COMPACT_ATOMS: atom_id res chain seq x y z
N MET A 1 -21.36 11.01 14.10
CA MET A 1 -20.86 10.35 12.88
C MET A 1 -19.41 9.90 13.10
N LYS A 2 -18.95 8.85 12.41
CA LYS A 2 -17.55 8.41 12.39
C LYS A 2 -17.02 8.49 10.96
N CYS A 3 -15.74 8.81 10.80
CA CYS A 3 -15.09 8.76 9.50
C CYS A 3 -15.08 7.32 8.96
N ILE A 4 -15.54 7.11 7.72
CA ILE A 4 -15.63 5.76 7.12
C ILE A 4 -14.25 5.13 6.88
N LEU A 5 -13.20 5.94 6.74
CA LEU A 5 -11.84 5.46 6.55
C LEU A 5 -11.07 5.28 7.87
N CYS A 6 -11.24 6.13 8.86
CA CYS A 6 -10.37 6.10 10.06
C CYS A 6 -11.09 5.87 11.38
N GLY A 7 -12.41 5.75 11.37
CA GLY A 7 -13.22 5.61 12.58
C GLY A 7 -13.23 6.83 13.50
N TYR A 8 -12.49 7.91 13.19
CA TYR A 8 -12.46 9.13 14.00
C TYR A 8 -13.86 9.70 14.19
N SER A 9 -14.25 9.91 15.45
CA SER A 9 -15.49 10.56 15.82
C SER A 9 -15.23 11.99 16.29
N SER A 10 -16.05 12.92 15.82
CA SER A 10 -16.10 14.29 16.35
C SER A 10 -17.54 14.80 16.23
N LYS A 11 -17.93 15.69 17.15
CA LYS A 11 -19.24 16.37 17.09
C LYS A 11 -19.38 17.26 15.86
N HIS A 12 -18.26 17.69 15.26
CA HIS A 12 -18.20 18.57 14.09
C HIS A 12 -17.96 17.83 12.77
N LEU A 13 -18.16 16.52 12.74
CA LEU A 13 -17.99 15.74 11.53
C LEU A 13 -19.30 15.75 10.71
N TYR A 14 -19.35 16.61 9.69
CA TYR A 14 -20.50 16.77 8.77
C TYR A 14 -20.32 16.00 7.43
N SER A 15 -19.18 15.34 7.24
CA SER A 15 -18.82 14.59 6.03
C SER A 15 -18.48 13.13 6.38
N PRO A 16 -18.68 12.16 5.46
CA PRO A 16 -18.21 10.79 5.64
C PRO A 16 -16.71 10.67 5.94
N LEU A 17 -15.92 11.68 5.56
CA LEU A 17 -14.47 11.73 5.79
C LEU A 17 -14.11 12.82 6.81
N CYS A 18 -13.18 12.51 7.71
CA CYS A 18 -12.55 13.56 8.52
C CYS A 18 -11.57 14.38 7.66
N LYS A 19 -11.26 15.62 8.09
CA LYS A 19 -10.33 16.52 7.40
C LYS A 19 -9.00 15.84 7.03
N TYR A 20 -8.50 14.98 7.92
CA TYR A 20 -7.25 14.25 7.69
C TYR A 20 -7.36 13.23 6.55
N CYS A 21 -8.42 12.43 6.54
CA CYS A 21 -8.64 11.45 5.46
C CYS A 21 -8.94 12.14 4.14
N ALA A 22 -9.74 13.21 4.15
CA ALA A 22 -10.01 13.99 2.94
C ALA A 22 -8.73 14.59 2.34
N TYR A 23 -7.78 15.05 3.17
CA TYR A 23 -6.50 15.59 2.71
C TYR A 23 -5.68 14.59 1.89
N LEU A 24 -5.81 13.28 2.16
CA LEU A 24 -5.00 12.25 1.50
C LEU A 24 -5.36 12.01 0.04
N ALA A 25 -6.46 12.58 -0.46
CA ALA A 25 -6.82 12.51 -1.87
C ALA A 25 -5.68 12.98 -2.78
N GLY A 26 -5.06 14.13 -2.48
CA GLY A 26 -3.93 14.69 -3.23
C GLY A 26 -2.69 13.79 -3.21
N PRO A 27 -2.10 13.50 -2.03
CA PRO A 27 -0.92 12.64 -1.91
C PRO A 27 -1.07 11.28 -2.57
N ILE A 28 -2.24 10.63 -2.45
CA ILE A 28 -2.51 9.31 -3.03
C ILE A 28 -2.62 9.40 -4.55
N HIS A 29 -3.36 10.39 -5.05
CA HIS A 29 -3.50 10.60 -6.49
C HIS A 29 -2.15 10.87 -7.15
N GLU A 30 -1.36 11.81 -6.61
CA GLU A 30 -0.07 12.17 -7.18
C GLU A 30 0.95 11.03 -7.16
N LEU A 31 1.00 10.27 -6.06
CA LEU A 31 1.87 9.11 -5.98
C LEU A 31 1.44 8.01 -6.97
N TYR A 32 0.13 7.77 -7.10
CA TYR A 32 -0.41 6.81 -8.06
C TYR A 32 -0.10 7.21 -9.51
N GLU A 33 -0.29 8.47 -9.87
CA GLU A 33 0.04 9.01 -11.19
C GLU A 33 1.55 8.96 -11.47
N LEU A 34 2.40 9.24 -10.45
CA LEU A 34 3.83 9.13 -10.59
C LEU A 34 4.26 7.71 -10.93
N ILE A 35 3.80 6.74 -10.17
CA ILE A 35 4.14 5.32 -10.36
C ILE A 35 3.67 4.86 -11.74
N ASN A 36 2.42 5.15 -12.10
CA ASN A 36 1.90 4.77 -13.41
C ASN A 36 2.71 5.37 -14.56
N ALA A 37 3.08 6.65 -14.46
CA ALA A 37 3.93 7.30 -15.45
C ALA A 37 5.34 6.67 -15.53
N GLU A 38 5.93 6.26 -14.40
CA GLU A 38 7.25 5.63 -14.38
C GLU A 38 7.24 4.21 -14.94
N ILE A 39 6.16 3.43 -14.71
CA ILE A 39 6.13 2.01 -15.06
C ILE A 39 5.47 1.70 -16.42
N LYS A 40 4.81 2.69 -17.03
CA LYS A 40 4.03 2.52 -18.26
C LYS A 40 4.86 1.86 -19.35
N ASP A 41 6.04 2.41 -19.62
CA ASP A 41 6.89 2.01 -20.75
C ASP A 41 8.06 1.10 -20.33
N LEU A 42 8.07 0.63 -19.07
CA LEU A 42 9.08 -0.31 -18.59
C LEU A 42 8.69 -1.75 -18.90
N ASP A 43 9.64 -2.55 -19.39
CA ASP A 43 9.48 -4.00 -19.53
C ASP A 43 9.57 -4.73 -18.19
N THR A 44 10.35 -4.18 -17.26
CA THR A 44 10.58 -4.76 -15.94
C THR A 44 10.61 -3.70 -14.85
N ILE A 45 10.17 -4.07 -13.65
CA ILE A 45 10.11 -3.18 -12.49
C ILE A 45 10.88 -3.84 -11.34
N SER A 46 11.81 -3.10 -10.75
CA SER A 46 12.57 -3.54 -9.57
C SER A 46 12.16 -2.75 -8.35
N ALA A 47 11.71 -3.47 -7.32
CA ALA A 47 11.30 -2.89 -6.03
C ALA A 47 12.45 -2.34 -5.18
N GLU A 48 13.70 -2.49 -5.63
CA GLU A 48 14.89 -2.02 -4.92
C GLU A 48 15.48 -0.72 -5.51
N THR A 49 15.31 -0.52 -6.82
CA THR A 49 16.05 0.51 -7.56
C THR A 49 15.21 1.73 -7.91
N SER A 50 13.88 1.58 -8.05
CA SER A 50 13.00 2.74 -8.22
C SER A 50 12.56 3.27 -6.85
N ASP A 51 12.86 4.54 -6.60
CA ASP A 51 12.52 5.23 -5.34
C ASP A 51 11.01 5.18 -5.04
N SER A 52 10.15 5.37 -6.06
CA SER A 52 8.69 5.35 -5.89
C SER A 52 8.18 3.94 -5.56
N VAL A 53 8.68 2.94 -6.28
CA VAL A 53 8.31 1.52 -6.12
C VAL A 53 8.77 1.01 -4.76
N ARG A 54 10.01 1.35 -4.38
CA ARG A 54 10.60 1.01 -3.07
C ARG A 54 9.83 1.66 -1.94
N PHE A 55 9.49 2.95 -2.06
CA PHE A 55 8.71 3.67 -1.05
C PHE A 55 7.33 3.03 -0.84
N VAL A 56 6.65 2.64 -1.92
CA VAL A 56 5.34 1.99 -1.87
C VAL A 56 5.42 0.61 -1.24
N ALA A 57 6.44 -0.18 -1.58
CA ALA A 57 6.69 -1.48 -0.95
C ALA A 57 6.92 -1.32 0.56
N ASP A 58 7.75 -0.34 0.94
CA ASP A 58 8.06 -0.03 2.33
C ASP A 58 6.82 0.42 3.13
N LEU A 59 5.93 1.22 2.53
CA LEU A 59 4.64 1.56 3.12
C LEU A 59 3.79 0.29 3.30
N ALA A 60 3.65 -0.55 2.28
CA ALA A 60 2.87 -1.77 2.37
C ALA A 60 3.40 -2.75 3.43
N ALA A 61 4.72 -2.80 3.61
CA ALA A 61 5.42 -3.66 4.56
C ALA A 61 4.97 -3.43 6.01
N LEU A 62 4.66 -2.20 6.38
CA LEU A 62 4.18 -1.89 7.73
C LEU A 62 2.92 -2.71 8.06
N GLY A 63 2.07 -2.99 7.07
CA GLY A 63 0.76 -3.63 7.24
C GLY A 63 0.62 -5.08 6.88
N VAL A 64 1.66 -5.68 6.31
CA VAL A 64 1.54 -6.97 5.65
C VAL A 64 1.07 -8.11 6.56
N ASP A 65 1.39 -8.09 7.86
CA ASP A 65 0.94 -9.16 8.78
C ASP A 65 -0.50 -9.00 9.27
N HIS A 66 -1.11 -7.84 9.04
CA HIS A 66 -2.42 -7.57 9.58
C HIS A 66 -3.44 -8.55 9.01
N ILE A 67 -4.24 -9.17 9.89
CA ILE A 67 -5.07 -10.34 9.56
C ILE A 67 -6.02 -10.10 8.39
N PHE A 68 -6.44 -8.84 8.18
CA PHE A 68 -7.37 -8.44 7.12
C PHE A 68 -6.69 -8.10 5.80
N VAL A 69 -5.36 -8.02 5.71
CA VAL A 69 -4.64 -7.66 4.46
C VAL A 69 -3.52 -8.65 4.11
N LYS A 70 -3.08 -9.49 5.04
CA LYS A 70 -2.01 -10.49 4.81
C LYS A 70 -2.28 -11.42 3.63
N HIS A 71 -3.55 -11.69 3.35
CA HIS A 71 -3.93 -12.52 2.23
C HIS A 71 -3.66 -11.84 0.88
N ILE A 72 -3.72 -10.50 0.81
CA ILE A 72 -3.46 -9.74 -0.42
C ILE A 72 -2.01 -9.92 -0.86
N ALA A 73 -1.05 -9.72 0.06
CA ALA A 73 0.37 -9.92 -0.25
C ALA A 73 0.69 -11.38 -0.63
N ARG A 74 0.05 -12.36 0.03
CA ARG A 74 0.14 -13.78 -0.35
C ARG A 74 -0.39 -14.05 -1.76
N THR A 75 -1.52 -13.44 -2.12
CA THR A 75 -2.06 -13.52 -3.49
C THR A 75 -1.08 -12.91 -4.49
N CYS A 76 -0.49 -11.74 -4.19
CA CYS A 76 0.53 -11.13 -5.03
C CYS A 76 1.74 -12.06 -5.25
N SER A 77 2.30 -12.62 -4.17
CA SER A 77 3.40 -13.61 -4.25
C SER A 77 2.99 -14.85 -5.06
N CYS A 78 1.79 -15.37 -4.85
CA CYS A 78 1.27 -16.51 -5.60
C CYS A 78 1.20 -16.23 -7.11
N LEU A 79 0.66 -15.07 -7.50
CA LEU A 79 0.55 -14.65 -8.90
C LEU A 79 1.92 -14.44 -9.55
N MET A 80 2.87 -13.80 -8.85
CA MET A 80 4.25 -13.72 -9.34
C MET A 80 4.87 -15.11 -9.56
N SER A 81 4.60 -16.06 -8.65
CA SER A 81 5.04 -17.45 -8.80
C SER A 81 4.47 -18.10 -10.06
N LEU A 82 3.22 -17.81 -10.45
CA LEU A 82 2.65 -18.25 -11.73
C LEU A 82 3.42 -17.68 -12.92
N VAL A 83 3.82 -16.41 -12.89
CA VAL A 83 4.67 -15.82 -13.95
C VAL A 83 6.01 -16.52 -14.05
N ILE A 84 6.67 -16.74 -12.92
CA ILE A 84 8.02 -17.31 -12.85
C ILE A 84 8.01 -18.78 -13.30
N LYS A 85 7.08 -19.58 -12.80
CA LYS A 85 7.07 -21.05 -12.97
C LYS A 85 6.20 -21.55 -14.13
N HIS A 86 5.12 -20.84 -14.44
CA HIS A 86 4.06 -21.31 -15.35
C HIS A 86 3.77 -20.32 -16.49
N GLY A 87 4.67 -19.36 -16.73
CA GLY A 87 4.51 -18.38 -17.80
C GLY A 87 3.33 -17.42 -17.60
N GLY A 88 2.77 -17.35 -16.39
CA GLY A 88 1.67 -16.45 -16.01
C GLY A 88 0.29 -17.07 -16.15
N LYS A 89 0.18 -18.40 -16.25
CA LYS A 89 -1.10 -19.12 -16.30
C LYS A 89 -1.25 -20.03 -15.08
N GLY A 90 -2.48 -20.16 -14.59
CA GLY A 90 -2.82 -21.05 -13.47
C GLY A 90 -4.33 -21.19 -13.30
N THR A 91 -4.75 -21.89 -12.25
CA THR A 91 -6.17 -22.09 -11.92
C THR A 91 -6.56 -21.41 -10.61
N LEU A 92 -7.85 -21.10 -10.45
CA LEU A 92 -8.40 -20.56 -9.20
C LEU A 92 -8.15 -21.50 -8.01
N ALA A 93 -8.18 -22.82 -8.24
CA ALA A 93 -7.90 -23.83 -7.22
C ALA A 93 -6.45 -23.73 -6.71
N GLU A 94 -5.47 -23.56 -7.61
CA GLU A 94 -4.06 -23.38 -7.25
C GLU A 94 -3.83 -22.12 -6.38
N ILE A 95 -4.50 -21.01 -6.72
CA ILE A 95 -4.44 -19.79 -5.91
C ILE A 95 -5.10 -20.03 -4.55
N SER A 96 -6.29 -20.61 -4.52
CA SER A 96 -7.05 -20.84 -3.28
C SER A 96 -6.28 -21.71 -2.29
N VAL A 97 -5.60 -22.77 -2.77
CA VAL A 97 -4.76 -23.63 -1.93
C VAL A 97 -3.58 -22.87 -1.33
N ARG A 98 -2.93 -22.00 -2.12
CA ARG A 98 -1.72 -21.26 -1.68
C ARG A 98 -2.02 -20.07 -0.78
N VAL A 99 -3.11 -19.36 -1.02
CA VAL A 99 -3.50 -18.20 -0.22
C VAL A 99 -4.23 -18.64 1.06
N GLY A 100 -4.86 -19.82 1.03
CA GLY A 100 -5.66 -20.39 2.13
C GLY A 100 -7.13 -19.97 2.06
N THR A 101 -7.91 -20.26 3.09
CA THR A 101 -9.31 -19.81 3.21
C THR A 101 -9.39 -18.29 3.38
N VAL A 102 -9.38 -17.58 2.26
CA VAL A 102 -9.65 -16.14 2.22
C VAL A 102 -11.16 -15.94 2.15
N ARG A 103 -11.73 -15.25 3.14
CA ARG A 103 -13.07 -14.68 2.97
C ARG A 103 -13.01 -13.72 1.79
N ASN A 104 -13.72 -14.06 0.71
CA ASN A 104 -13.90 -13.22 -0.49
C ASN A 104 -12.69 -13.10 -1.44
N LEU A 105 -11.97 -14.20 -1.70
CA LEU A 105 -10.95 -14.24 -2.77
C LEU A 105 -11.52 -13.73 -4.11
N ASP A 106 -12.77 -14.08 -4.44
CA ASP A 106 -13.43 -13.64 -5.68
C ASP A 106 -13.50 -12.12 -5.79
N ARG A 107 -13.75 -11.40 -4.69
CA ARG A 107 -13.78 -9.93 -4.69
C ARG A 107 -12.40 -9.33 -4.96
N LEU A 108 -11.38 -9.89 -4.33
CA LEU A 108 -10.00 -9.49 -4.57
C LEU A 108 -9.59 -9.74 -6.03
N LEU A 109 -9.95 -10.90 -6.58
CA LEU A 109 -9.67 -11.23 -7.97
C LEU A 109 -10.46 -10.33 -8.94
N ASN A 110 -11.73 -10.03 -8.66
CA ASN A 110 -12.51 -9.07 -9.44
C ASN A 110 -11.88 -7.67 -9.41
N PHE A 111 -11.37 -7.22 -8.26
CA PHE A 111 -10.58 -6.00 -8.19
C PHE A 111 -9.36 -6.07 -9.09
N MET A 112 -8.58 -7.17 -9.04
CA MET A 112 -7.41 -7.36 -9.90
C MET A 112 -7.76 -7.39 -11.40
N VAL A 113 -8.90 -7.98 -11.77
CA VAL A 113 -9.41 -7.97 -13.16
C VAL A 113 -9.73 -6.55 -13.60
N ARG A 114 -10.47 -5.78 -12.79
CA ARG A 114 -10.80 -4.38 -13.11
C ARG A 114 -9.55 -3.51 -13.28
N GLN A 115 -8.51 -3.79 -12.48
CA GLN A 115 -7.23 -3.08 -12.57
C GLN A 115 -6.32 -3.60 -13.71
N GLY A 116 -6.79 -4.54 -14.53
CA GLY A 116 -6.03 -5.10 -15.65
C GLY A 116 -4.82 -5.95 -15.24
N LEU A 117 -4.76 -6.37 -13.97
CA LEU A 117 -3.62 -7.13 -13.43
C LEU A 117 -3.68 -8.61 -13.84
N ILE A 118 -4.89 -9.14 -13.97
CA ILE A 118 -5.18 -10.52 -14.39
C ILE A 118 -6.38 -10.56 -15.33
N VAL A 119 -6.53 -11.67 -16.06
CA VAL A 119 -7.71 -12.02 -16.83
C VAL A 119 -8.23 -13.35 -16.30
N MET A 120 -9.56 -13.47 -16.15
CA MET A 120 -10.23 -14.68 -15.69
C MET A 120 -11.17 -15.21 -16.77
N ASN A 121 -11.01 -16.49 -17.13
CA ASN A 121 -11.87 -17.21 -18.07
C ASN A 121 -12.37 -18.49 -17.37
N GLY A 122 -13.51 -18.41 -16.70
CA GLY A 122 -13.97 -19.47 -15.81
C GLY A 122 -12.99 -19.67 -14.64
N GLU A 123 -12.47 -20.88 -14.47
CA GLU A 123 -11.48 -21.19 -13.43
C GLU A 123 -10.03 -20.86 -13.82
N MET A 124 -9.80 -20.49 -15.09
CA MET A 124 -8.46 -20.17 -15.59
C MET A 124 -8.10 -18.72 -15.30
N ILE A 125 -6.88 -18.52 -14.81
CA ILE A 125 -6.29 -17.22 -14.52
C ILE A 125 -5.07 -17.03 -15.41
N GLU A 126 -5.04 -15.90 -16.11
CA GLU A 126 -3.93 -15.49 -16.95
C GLU A 126 -3.43 -14.11 -16.53
N ILE A 127 -2.11 -13.94 -16.48
CA ILE A 127 -1.44 -12.67 -16.18
C ILE A 127 -0.98 -12.08 -17.53
N PRO A 128 -1.62 -10.99 -18.01
CA PRO A 128 -1.29 -10.33 -19.27
C PRO A 128 0.19 -9.96 -19.38
N GLN A 129 0.67 -9.78 -20.62
CA GLN A 129 2.07 -9.36 -20.84
C GLN A 129 2.34 -7.97 -20.27
N GLU A 130 1.40 -7.05 -20.46
CA GLU A 130 1.49 -5.67 -19.97
C GLU A 130 1.23 -5.53 -18.46
N SER A 131 0.81 -6.61 -17.79
CA SER A 131 0.47 -6.56 -16.37
C SER A 131 1.68 -6.21 -15.52
N ILE A 132 1.48 -5.29 -14.57
CA ILE A 132 2.50 -4.92 -13.57
C ILE A 132 2.98 -6.14 -12.79
N ILE A 133 2.12 -7.14 -12.56
CA ILE A 133 2.52 -8.41 -11.92
C ILE A 133 3.63 -9.08 -12.71
N ARG A 134 3.53 -9.10 -14.05
CA ARG A 134 4.56 -9.69 -14.90
C ARG A 134 5.82 -8.84 -14.90
N LYS A 135 5.71 -7.53 -15.09
CA LYS A 135 6.84 -6.59 -15.07
C LYS A 135 7.67 -6.71 -13.78
N VAL A 136 7.00 -6.89 -12.64
CA VAL A 136 7.63 -7.08 -11.32
C VAL A 136 8.19 -8.49 -11.13
N ALA A 137 7.54 -9.52 -11.67
CA ALA A 137 7.98 -10.91 -11.49
C ALA A 137 9.16 -11.30 -12.40
N LEU A 138 9.32 -10.67 -13.57
CA LEU A 138 10.36 -11.02 -14.54
C LEU A 138 11.79 -10.90 -13.99
N PRO A 139 12.19 -9.80 -13.30
CA PRO A 139 13.51 -9.70 -12.68
C PRO A 139 13.82 -10.82 -11.67
N LEU A 140 12.80 -11.36 -11.02
CA LEU A 140 12.96 -12.41 -10.01
C LEU A 140 13.33 -13.77 -10.62
N ARG A 141 13.14 -13.97 -11.94
CA ARG A 141 13.60 -15.20 -12.62
C ARG A 141 15.10 -15.38 -12.52
N ALA A 142 15.87 -14.29 -12.54
CA ALA A 142 17.31 -14.31 -12.40
C ALA A 142 17.79 -14.45 -10.94
N ARG A 143 16.91 -14.18 -9.96
CA ARG A 143 17.20 -14.23 -8.52
C ARG A 143 15.98 -14.71 -7.74
N PRO A 144 15.61 -16.01 -7.86
CA PRO A 144 14.42 -16.52 -7.21
C PRO A 144 14.60 -16.62 -5.68
N GLY A 145 13.56 -16.23 -4.94
CA GLY A 145 13.45 -16.43 -3.49
C GLY A 145 14.07 -15.32 -2.61
N GLY A 146 13.69 -15.38 -1.33
CA GLY A 146 14.19 -14.49 -0.28
C GLY A 146 13.60 -13.07 -0.32
N TRP A 147 14.42 -12.11 0.11
CA TRP A 147 14.05 -10.70 0.29
C TRP A 147 13.45 -10.03 -0.95
N PHE A 148 13.98 -10.33 -2.15
CA PHE A 148 13.54 -9.68 -3.39
C PHE A 148 12.11 -10.03 -3.78
N GLU A 149 11.71 -11.29 -3.59
CA GLU A 149 10.35 -11.75 -3.88
C GLU A 149 9.35 -11.13 -2.90
N GLU A 150 9.72 -11.03 -1.62
CA GLU A 150 8.91 -10.38 -0.61
C GLU A 150 8.69 -8.90 -0.93
N ARG A 151 9.77 -8.15 -1.18
CA ARG A 151 9.72 -6.73 -1.60
C ARG A 151 8.86 -6.51 -2.84
N ALA A 152 8.99 -7.36 -3.85
CA ALA A 152 8.17 -7.32 -5.05
C ALA A 152 6.68 -7.56 -4.76
N SER A 153 6.36 -8.50 -3.88
CA SER A 153 4.97 -8.78 -3.47
C SER A 153 4.37 -7.62 -2.68
N LEU A 154 5.18 -6.97 -1.84
CA LEU A 154 4.81 -5.80 -1.05
C LEU A 154 4.57 -4.60 -1.94
N PHE A 155 5.38 -4.40 -2.99
CA PHE A 155 5.11 -3.37 -3.99
C PHE A 155 3.75 -3.59 -4.67
N LEU A 156 3.46 -4.80 -5.17
CA LEU A 156 2.18 -5.10 -5.80
C LEU A 156 1.00 -4.85 -4.85
N PHE A 157 1.14 -5.28 -3.60
CA PHE A 157 0.15 -4.99 -2.56
C PHE A 157 -0.03 -3.47 -2.37
N GLY A 158 1.05 -2.72 -2.18
CA GLY A 158 1.01 -1.27 -2.01
C GLY A 158 0.43 -0.53 -3.23
N TYR A 159 0.74 -1.00 -4.44
CA TYR A 159 0.17 -0.47 -5.68
C TYR A 159 -1.35 -0.68 -5.73
N MET A 160 -1.84 -1.88 -5.40
CA MET A 160 -3.27 -2.17 -5.33
C MET A 160 -3.99 -1.29 -4.29
N MET A 161 -3.35 -1.06 -3.13
CA MET A 161 -3.85 -0.15 -2.12
C MET A 161 -3.98 1.29 -2.65
N LEU A 162 -2.94 1.79 -3.34
CA LEU A 162 -2.98 3.11 -3.95
C LEU A 162 -4.08 3.21 -5.01
N ALA A 163 -4.21 2.21 -5.88
CA ALA A 163 -5.25 2.17 -6.90
C ALA A 163 -6.66 2.23 -6.29
N ALA A 164 -6.93 1.40 -5.27
CA ALA A 164 -8.24 1.37 -4.62
C ALA A 164 -8.57 2.67 -3.88
N PHE A 165 -7.58 3.29 -3.21
CA PHE A 165 -7.79 4.59 -2.58
C PHE A 165 -7.95 5.72 -3.60
N ASN A 166 -7.16 5.73 -4.67
CA ASN A 166 -7.29 6.71 -5.75
C ASN A 166 -8.70 6.63 -6.37
N GLU A 167 -9.18 5.44 -6.69
CA GLU A 167 -10.54 5.22 -7.21
C GLU A 167 -11.60 5.70 -6.20
N PHE A 168 -11.44 5.39 -4.91
CA PHE A 168 -12.32 5.88 -3.85
C PHE A 168 -12.38 7.41 -3.81
N TYR A 169 -11.25 8.12 -3.87
CA TYR A 169 -11.24 9.58 -3.80
C TYR A 169 -11.78 10.24 -5.09
N GLN A 170 -11.61 9.61 -6.25
CA GLN A 170 -12.12 10.14 -7.52
C GLN A 170 -13.63 9.93 -7.68
N THR A 171 -14.16 8.80 -7.20
CA THR A 171 -15.56 8.41 -7.40
C THR A 171 -16.45 8.65 -6.18
N ASN A 172 -15.86 8.85 -5.00
CA ASN A 172 -16.52 8.74 -3.70
C ASN A 172 -17.23 7.40 -3.45
N SER A 173 -16.91 6.35 -4.24
CA SER A 173 -17.42 4.99 -4.04
C SER A 173 -16.47 4.15 -3.21
N THR A 174 -17.02 3.40 -2.26
CA THR A 174 -16.26 2.44 -1.45
C THR A 174 -16.02 1.10 -2.13
N ASP A 175 -16.55 0.86 -3.33
CA ASP A 175 -16.56 -0.46 -3.96
C ASP A 175 -15.15 -1.02 -4.15
N ALA A 176 -14.22 -0.21 -4.64
CA ALA A 176 -12.82 -0.60 -4.81
C ALA A 176 -12.17 -1.06 -3.49
N LEU A 177 -12.43 -0.36 -2.39
CA LEU A 177 -11.93 -0.71 -1.06
C LEU A 177 -12.62 -1.97 -0.52
N GLN A 178 -13.93 -2.09 -0.72
CA GLN A 178 -14.68 -3.28 -0.32
C GLN A 178 -14.19 -4.53 -1.03
N ASP A 179 -13.89 -4.41 -2.33
CA ASP A 179 -13.41 -5.52 -3.12
C ASP A 179 -11.97 -5.91 -2.76
N LEU A 180 -11.09 -4.92 -2.64
CA LEU A 180 -9.69 -5.14 -2.24
C LEU A 180 -9.58 -5.81 -0.86
N PHE A 181 -10.35 -5.35 0.12
CA PHE A 181 -10.29 -5.89 1.49
C PHE A 181 -11.23 -7.08 1.73
N GLY A 182 -12.09 -7.42 0.76
CA GLY A 182 -13.14 -8.40 0.97
C GLY A 182 -14.09 -8.03 2.11
N THR A 183 -14.39 -6.75 2.29
CA THR A 183 -15.20 -6.23 3.41
C THR A 183 -16.59 -5.76 2.97
N ARG A 184 -17.55 -5.75 3.90
CA ARG A 184 -18.82 -5.03 3.75
C ARG A 184 -18.64 -3.56 4.17
N TYR A 185 -19.51 -2.66 3.69
CA TYR A 185 -19.44 -1.22 3.92
C TYR A 185 -19.15 -0.80 5.38
N ASP A 186 -19.74 -1.48 6.37
CA ASP A 186 -19.59 -1.24 7.80
C ASP A 186 -18.23 -1.69 8.39
N SER A 187 -17.48 -2.51 7.65
CA SER A 187 -16.26 -3.17 8.09
C SER A 187 -14.97 -2.67 7.43
N ILE A 188 -15.07 -1.71 6.50
CA ILE A 188 -13.91 -1.06 5.86
C ILE A 188 -12.97 -0.44 6.90
N THR A 189 -13.52 0.00 8.05
CA THR A 189 -12.73 0.58 9.14
C THR A 189 -11.74 -0.40 9.78
N ARG A 190 -11.93 -1.72 9.66
CA ARG A 190 -11.10 -2.74 10.32
C ARG A 190 -9.73 -2.96 9.68
N PRO A 191 -9.59 -3.09 8.35
CA PRO A 191 -8.28 -2.93 7.70
C PRO A 191 -7.72 -1.52 7.88
N ALA A 192 -8.61 -0.52 7.92
CA ALA A 192 -8.19 0.86 7.86
C ALA A 192 -7.57 1.39 9.14
N THR A 193 -7.85 0.79 10.31
CA THR A 193 -7.08 1.04 11.54
C THR A 193 -5.58 0.91 11.26
N PHE A 194 -5.14 -0.18 10.64
CA PHE A 194 -3.73 -0.37 10.29
C PHE A 194 -3.26 0.69 9.28
N MET A 195 -4.06 0.96 8.25
CA MET A 195 -3.77 1.99 7.25
C MET A 195 -3.61 3.38 7.84
N MET A 196 -4.07 3.64 9.08
CA MET A 196 -3.90 4.93 9.73
C MET A 196 -2.44 5.27 9.98
N ALA A 197 -1.58 4.30 10.28
CA ALA A 197 -0.15 4.54 10.40
C ALA A 197 0.43 4.99 9.05
N LEU A 198 0.02 4.36 7.96
CA LEU A 198 0.43 4.71 6.60
C LEU A 198 -0.04 6.10 6.20
N PHE A 199 -1.29 6.41 6.51
CA PHE A 199 -1.87 7.72 6.27
C PHE A 199 -1.16 8.80 7.06
N PHE A 200 -0.76 8.49 8.30
CA PHE A 200 0.03 9.39 9.11
C PHE A 200 1.37 9.72 8.46
N ILE A 201 2.09 8.67 8.08
CA ILE A 201 3.41 8.78 7.46
C ILE A 201 3.32 9.52 6.13
N LEU A 202 2.38 9.13 5.26
CA LEU A 202 2.19 9.72 3.94
C LEU A 202 1.87 11.21 4.04
N LYS A 203 0.93 11.60 4.91
CA LYS A 203 0.63 13.03 5.12
C LYS A 203 1.85 13.79 5.62
N THR A 204 2.51 13.27 6.66
CA THR A 204 3.65 13.94 7.29
C THR A 204 4.79 14.15 6.30
N TRP A 205 5.10 13.12 5.53
CA TRP A 205 6.06 13.20 4.43
C TRP A 205 5.66 14.27 3.41
N TYR A 206 4.42 14.19 2.90
CA TYR A 206 3.90 15.06 1.85
C TYR A 206 3.87 16.55 2.27
N ASP A 207 3.50 16.82 3.52
CA ASP A 207 3.45 18.17 4.09
C ASP A 207 4.81 18.87 4.14
N GLY A 208 5.92 18.14 4.06
CA GLY A 208 7.25 18.76 4.09
C GLY A 208 8.13 18.31 5.25
N PHE A 209 7.60 17.55 6.20
CA PHE A 209 8.37 17.15 7.37
C PHE A 209 9.48 16.16 6.98
N LYS A 210 10.69 16.41 7.50
CA LYS A 210 11.84 15.49 7.37
C LYS A 210 11.83 14.39 8.43
N GLN A 211 11.06 14.57 9.49
CA GLN A 211 10.94 13.63 10.61
C GLN A 211 9.62 13.83 11.36
N PHE A 212 9.25 12.84 12.17
CA PHE A 212 8.17 12.95 13.17
C PHE A 212 8.55 12.22 14.45
N SER A 213 7.86 12.52 15.54
CA SER A 213 8.11 11.86 16.83
C SER A 213 7.12 10.72 17.11
N ASP A 214 7.54 9.75 17.93
CA ASP A 214 6.69 8.65 18.38
C ASP A 214 5.48 9.15 19.15
N SER A 215 5.65 10.21 19.95
CA SER A 215 4.52 10.88 20.60
C SER A 215 3.47 11.39 19.61
N TRP A 216 3.87 11.93 18.46
CA TRP A 216 2.93 12.39 17.42
C TRP A 216 2.16 11.22 16.80
N LEU A 217 2.87 10.14 16.47
CA LEU A 217 2.28 8.91 15.93
C LEU A 217 1.28 8.31 16.93
N ARG A 218 1.68 8.12 18.20
CA ARG A 218 0.80 7.62 19.27
C ARG A 218 -0.43 8.50 19.48
N ALA A 219 -0.25 9.81 19.53
CA ALA A 219 -1.35 10.76 19.70
C ALA A 219 -2.33 10.72 18.50
N TYR A 220 -1.81 10.53 17.29
CA TYR A 220 -2.65 10.38 16.10
C TYR A 220 -3.45 9.07 16.11
N LEU A 221 -2.79 7.94 16.41
CA LEU A 221 -3.41 6.62 16.37
C LEU A 221 -4.42 6.40 17.51
N SER A 222 -4.08 6.81 18.74
CA SER A 222 -4.96 6.67 19.91
C SER A 222 -6.33 7.33 19.75
N ARG A 223 -6.42 8.43 19.00
CA ARG A 223 -7.68 9.14 18.70
C ARG A 223 -8.60 8.40 17.71
N ARG A 224 -8.15 7.29 17.13
CA ARG A 224 -8.83 6.57 16.03
C ARG A 224 -9.21 5.13 16.41
N VAL A 225 -9.40 4.87 17.71
CA VAL A 225 -9.75 3.52 18.25
C VAL A 225 -8.70 2.47 17.85
N PHE A 226 -7.43 2.90 17.79
CA PHE A 226 -6.32 2.01 17.47
C PHE A 226 -5.84 1.32 18.74
N TYR A 227 -5.81 -0.02 18.73
CA TYR A 227 -5.42 -0.80 19.90
C TYR A 227 -3.92 -0.64 20.18
N HIS A 228 -3.54 -0.61 21.45
CA HIS A 228 -2.15 -0.39 21.88
C HIS A 228 -1.16 -1.40 21.26
N HIS A 229 -1.54 -2.68 21.15
CA HIS A 229 -0.67 -3.70 20.55
C HIS A 229 -0.36 -3.39 19.07
N LEU A 230 -1.32 -2.88 18.30
CA LEU A 230 -1.09 -2.50 16.90
C LEU A 230 -0.18 -1.26 16.77
N ILE A 231 -0.21 -0.35 17.75
CA ILE A 231 0.74 0.79 17.81
C ILE A 231 2.16 0.25 17.95
N GLU A 232 2.36 -0.69 18.88
CA GLU A 232 3.67 -1.29 19.12
C GLU A 232 4.14 -2.13 17.92
N GLU A 233 3.25 -2.83 17.21
CA GLU A 233 3.61 -3.52 15.97
C GLU A 233 4.15 -2.56 14.89
N VAL A 234 3.44 -1.45 14.63
CA VAL A 234 3.90 -0.41 13.70
C VAL A 234 5.23 0.17 14.17
N ARG A 235 5.35 0.48 15.46
CA ARG A 235 6.57 1.04 16.06
C ARG A 235 7.75 0.08 15.92
N ASN A 236 7.57 -1.22 16.18
CA ASN A 236 8.63 -2.22 16.05
C ASN A 236 9.16 -2.33 14.62
N LYS A 237 8.27 -2.24 13.63
CA LYS A 237 8.66 -2.19 12.21
C LYS A 237 9.43 -0.92 11.88
N LEU A 238 8.97 0.24 12.35
CA LEU A 238 9.66 1.52 12.13
C LEU A 238 11.03 1.62 12.82
N ILE A 239 11.25 0.90 13.93
CA ILE A 239 12.55 0.84 14.63
C ILE A 239 13.47 -0.22 14.01
N GLY A 240 12.93 -1.15 13.21
CA GLY A 240 13.70 -2.26 12.64
C GLY A 240 13.98 -3.40 13.63
N ILE A 241 13.15 -3.54 14.67
CA ILE A 241 13.22 -4.68 15.61
C ILE A 241 12.53 -5.91 15.00
N ASP A 242 11.58 -5.70 14.09
CA ASP A 242 10.91 -6.79 13.39
C ASP A 242 11.86 -7.47 12.40
N ALA A 243 12.36 -8.65 12.75
CA ALA A 243 13.29 -9.41 11.93
C ALA A 243 12.67 -9.93 10.61
N LYS A 244 11.33 -9.93 10.50
CA LYS A 244 10.64 -10.42 9.31
C LYS A 244 10.43 -9.31 8.28
N ILE A 245 10.33 -8.06 8.73
CA ILE A 245 9.99 -6.93 7.86
C ILE A 245 10.96 -5.80 8.11
N SER A 246 11.75 -5.48 7.09
CA SER A 246 12.56 -4.26 7.08
C SER A 246 11.91 -3.20 6.21
N VAL A 247 11.79 -2.01 6.78
CA VAL A 247 11.46 -0.78 6.05
C VAL A 247 12.72 0.06 5.94
N SER A 248 12.90 0.71 4.81
CA SER A 248 14.11 1.45 4.51
C SER A 248 13.90 2.95 4.28
N PHE A 249 12.64 3.38 4.23
CA PHE A 249 12.24 4.78 4.06
C PHE A 249 12.48 5.64 5.31
N ILE A 250 12.81 5.04 6.45
CA ILE A 250 12.90 5.75 7.73
C ILE A 250 13.93 5.14 8.66
N LYS A 251 14.54 6.00 9.49
CA LYS A 251 15.46 5.61 10.56
C LYS A 251 14.96 6.13 11.90
N ALA A 252 14.94 5.27 12.90
CA ALA A 252 14.64 5.65 14.27
C ALA A 252 15.89 6.22 14.98
N ILE A 253 15.76 7.37 15.63
CA ILE A 253 16.82 8.07 16.36
C ILE A 253 16.28 8.43 17.75
N GLN A 254 16.96 7.94 18.79
CA GLN A 254 16.60 8.26 20.17
C GLN A 254 16.98 9.71 20.49
N GLY A 255 15.99 10.54 20.80
CA GLY A 255 16.18 11.88 21.35
C GLY A 255 16.18 11.85 22.89
N LYS A 256 16.35 13.03 23.50
CA LYS A 256 16.44 13.18 24.97
C LYS A 256 15.18 12.69 25.71
N HIS A 257 14.00 12.88 25.13
CA HIS A 257 12.71 12.60 25.76
C HIS A 257 11.71 11.87 24.85
N ASP A 258 12.07 11.66 23.58
CA ASP A 258 11.18 11.05 22.58
C ASP A 258 12.01 10.29 21.54
N LEU A 259 11.37 9.37 20.84
CA LEU A 259 11.93 8.67 19.69
C LEU A 259 11.52 9.42 18.42
N PHE A 260 12.49 9.72 17.55
CA PHE A 260 12.25 10.39 16.28
C PHE A 260 12.43 9.44 15.12
N TYR A 261 11.52 9.51 14.15
CA TYR A 261 11.59 8.79 12.90
C TYR A 261 11.96 9.77 11.79
N VAL A 262 13.15 9.62 11.24
CA VAL A 262 13.73 10.51 10.23
C VAL A 262 13.65 9.85 8.86
N PHE A 263 13.02 10.52 7.90
CA PHE A 263 12.90 10.01 6.53
C PHE A 263 14.27 9.90 5.88
N ASP A 264 14.47 8.82 5.12
CA ASP A 264 15.67 8.64 4.31
C ASP A 264 15.72 9.68 3.17
N GLU A 265 16.92 9.97 2.68
CA GLU A 265 17.15 10.98 1.65
C GLU A 265 16.39 10.67 0.35
N TYR A 266 16.30 9.40 -0.05
CA TYR A 266 15.58 9.03 -1.27
C TYR A 266 14.08 9.38 -1.19
N VAL A 267 13.51 9.28 0.01
CA VAL A 267 12.10 9.61 0.29
C VAL A 267 11.89 11.11 0.22
N ILE A 268 12.85 11.89 0.71
CA ILE A 268 12.83 13.35 0.62
C ILE A 268 12.90 13.78 -0.85
N ARG A 269 13.82 13.21 -1.64
CA ARG A 269 13.94 13.48 -3.08
C ARG A 269 12.68 13.09 -3.84
N LEU A 270 12.07 11.95 -3.52
CA LEU A 270 10.80 11.52 -4.13
C LEU A 270 9.70 12.57 -3.95
N ARG A 271 9.60 13.20 -2.77
CA ARG A 271 8.64 14.28 -2.52
C ARG A 271 8.93 15.53 -3.36
N GLU A 272 10.20 15.90 -3.47
CA GLU A 272 10.60 17.06 -4.27
C GLU A 272 10.21 16.88 -5.74
N ARG A 273 10.42 15.67 -6.28
CA ARG A 273 9.95 15.27 -7.62
C ARG A 273 8.43 15.39 -7.79
N LEU A 274 7.65 15.02 -6.78
CA LEU A 274 6.18 15.20 -6.81
C LEU A 274 5.79 16.67 -6.89
N ARG A 275 6.39 17.52 -6.04
CA ARG A 275 6.13 18.97 -6.01
C ARG A 275 6.54 19.67 -7.31
N GLU A 276 7.63 19.25 -7.94
CA GLU A 276 8.06 19.79 -9.25
C GLU A 276 7.05 19.49 -10.35
N ARG A 277 6.48 18.28 -10.37
CA ARG A 277 5.40 17.93 -11.31
C ARG A 277 4.15 18.77 -11.09
N GLU A 278 3.75 18.99 -9.83
CA GLU A 278 2.61 19.84 -9.49
C GLU A 278 2.81 21.27 -10.01
N ARG A 279 3.98 21.88 -9.74
CA ARG A 279 4.32 23.21 -10.26
C ARG A 279 4.27 23.29 -11.78
N THR A 280 4.78 22.26 -12.45
CA THR A 280 4.79 22.21 -13.92
C THR A 280 3.38 22.14 -14.49
N ARG A 281 2.47 21.37 -13.87
CA ARG A 281 1.04 21.31 -14.26
C ARG A 281 0.33 22.64 -14.08
N VAL A 282 0.57 23.35 -12.96
CA VAL A 282 -0.02 24.66 -12.69
C VAL A 282 0.51 25.74 -13.65
N SER A 283 1.75 25.63 -14.12
CA SER A 283 2.31 26.60 -15.08
C SER A 283 1.85 26.43 -16.53
N ILE A 284 1.21 25.30 -16.86
CA ILE A 284 0.75 24.96 -18.22
C ILE A 284 -0.78 25.17 -18.36
N GLN A 285 -1.48 25.43 -17.25
CA GLN A 285 -2.91 25.81 -17.22
C GLN A 285 -3.08 27.32 -17.17
#